data_AF-A0AA51XDM7-F1
#
_entry.id   AF-A0AA51XDM7-F1
#
_cell.length_a   1.000
_cell.length_b   1.000
_cell.length_c   1.000
_cell.angle_alpha   90.00
_cell.angle_beta   90.00
_cell.angle_gamma   90.00
#
_symmetry.space_group_name_H-M   'P 1'
#
loop_
_entity.id
_entity.type
_entity.pdbx_description
1 polymer ?
#
loop_
_entity_poly.entity_id
_entity_poly.type
_entity_poly.pdbx_seq_one_letter_code
_entity_poly.pdbx_strand_id
1 'polypeptide(L)'
;MMNKILLFCSLFFITNLPNIAQADTKKAVKGAIKKGIFEELAGELAKLPGLKQVKEKIETNKFVLISTNKQRGILKLANYSDAKSITITRTRYGAGLKILDKAILPSGTYWLKAQPKSTKEQAIERKVIINSGVINKISLNFWQKGLKVYPLEINTIPQSARVRILNIVPKYKYSMPLQQGKYLVEVSHKHYKTTKFNIYLDHNQNNFNVVLQKNVELISVTGTRKTDDSAQKDKPKKEYSLASKIAVWSVLLLLVFLAAWLIYRLIKLLKYLIIKAWQKISGDTVF
;
A
#
# COMPACT_ATOMS: atom_id res chain seq x y z
N MET A 1 14.03 -6.02 -28.40
CA MET A 1 12.58 -6.22 -28.21
C MET A 1 12.17 -5.90 -26.75
N MET A 2 12.52 -4.71 -26.23
CA MET A 2 12.44 -4.37 -24.79
C MET A 2 11.98 -2.92 -24.55
N ASN A 3 11.05 -2.40 -25.37
CA ASN A 3 10.71 -0.98 -25.33
C ASN A 3 9.21 -0.63 -25.35
N LYS A 4 8.31 -1.62 -25.20
CA LYS A 4 6.85 -1.36 -25.30
C LYS A 4 6.13 -1.19 -23.95
N ILE A 5 6.75 -1.59 -22.82
CA ILE A 5 6.08 -1.58 -21.50
C ILE A 5 6.44 -0.34 -20.67
N LEU A 6 7.53 0.37 -20.98
CA LEU A 6 7.93 1.58 -20.25
C LEU A 6 7.12 2.84 -20.63
N LEU A 7 6.37 2.79 -21.73
CA LEU A 7 5.61 3.93 -22.30
C LEU A 7 4.23 4.16 -21.64
N PHE A 8 3.70 3.17 -20.93
CA PHE A 8 2.39 3.29 -20.29
C PHE A 8 2.42 4.04 -18.95
N CYS A 9 3.56 4.05 -18.25
CA CYS A 9 3.67 4.74 -16.95
C CYS A 9 3.91 6.25 -17.09
N SER A 10 4.43 6.73 -18.22
CA SER A 10 4.58 8.18 -18.48
C SER A 10 3.28 8.86 -18.92
N LEU A 11 2.25 8.09 -19.30
CA LEU A 11 1.02 8.65 -19.87
C LEU A 11 -0.02 9.09 -18.84
N PHE A 12 0.01 8.52 -17.63
CA PHE A 12 -0.93 8.89 -16.56
C PHE A 12 -0.58 10.21 -15.85
N PHE A 13 0.62 10.75 -16.06
CA PHE A 13 1.05 12.01 -15.43
C PHE A 13 0.70 13.27 -16.21
N ILE A 14 0.26 13.17 -17.47
CA ILE A 14 0.06 14.35 -18.33
C ILE A 14 -1.39 14.86 -18.28
N THR A 15 -2.35 14.08 -17.77
CA THR A 15 -3.75 14.51 -17.70
C THR A 15 -4.10 15.37 -16.49
N ASN A 16 -3.17 15.58 -15.54
CA ASN A 16 -3.40 16.32 -14.30
C ASN A 16 -2.38 17.46 -14.01
N LEU A 17 -1.63 17.93 -15.02
CA LEU A 17 -0.89 19.18 -14.87
C LEU A 17 -1.88 20.36 -14.90
N PRO A 18 -1.99 21.16 -13.83
CA PRO A 18 -2.78 22.39 -13.88
C PRO A 18 -2.04 23.37 -14.80
N ASN A 19 -2.80 23.93 -15.74
CA ASN A 19 -2.51 25.11 -16.56
C ASN A 19 -1.04 25.51 -16.71
N ILE A 20 -0.51 25.39 -17.94
CA ILE A 20 -0.08 26.51 -18.79
C ILE A 20 0.33 25.91 -20.17
N ALA A 21 -0.27 26.45 -21.24
CA ALA A 21 0.16 26.36 -22.66
C ALA A 21 0.11 25.03 -23.44
N GLN A 22 -0.76 24.06 -23.11
CA GLN A 22 -0.72 22.73 -23.74
C GLN A 22 -2.09 22.19 -24.21
N ALA A 23 -2.92 23.05 -24.80
CA ALA A 23 -4.19 22.62 -25.42
C ALA A 23 -3.93 21.72 -26.65
N ASP A 24 -2.92 22.05 -27.45
CA ASP A 24 -2.58 21.31 -28.67
C ASP A 24 -1.95 19.96 -28.39
N THR A 25 -1.06 19.86 -27.39
CA THR A 25 -0.46 18.59 -26.99
C THR A 25 -1.47 17.66 -26.34
N LYS A 26 -2.41 18.19 -25.54
CA LYS A 26 -3.53 17.40 -24.99
C LYS A 26 -4.43 16.86 -26.09
N LYS A 27 -4.68 17.65 -27.14
CA LYS A 27 -5.47 17.24 -28.32
C LYS A 27 -4.73 16.18 -29.15
N ALA A 28 -3.43 16.36 -29.38
CA ALA A 28 -2.58 15.41 -30.09
C ALA A 28 -2.46 14.07 -29.36
N VAL A 29 -2.19 14.10 -28.05
CA VAL A 29 -2.14 12.91 -27.18
C VAL A 29 -3.47 12.17 -27.19
N LYS A 30 -4.60 12.89 -27.05
CA LYS A 30 -5.94 12.29 -27.12
C LYS A 30 -6.23 11.68 -28.51
N GLY A 31 -5.77 12.33 -29.58
CA GLY A 31 -5.90 11.85 -30.95
C GLY A 31 -5.11 10.57 -31.21
N ALA A 32 -3.85 10.52 -30.78
CA ALA A 32 -2.97 9.36 -30.95
C ALA A 32 -3.43 8.14 -30.12
N ILE A 33 -3.92 8.36 -28.88
CA ILE A 33 -4.54 7.30 -28.07
C ILE A 33 -5.78 6.72 -28.76
N LYS A 34 -6.64 7.59 -29.35
CA LYS A 34 -7.85 7.15 -30.06
C LYS A 34 -7.52 6.36 -31.34
N LYS A 35 -6.38 6.63 -31.96
CA LYS A 35 -5.90 5.95 -33.18
C LYS A 35 -5.03 4.72 -32.90
N GLY A 36 -4.69 4.42 -31.63
CA GLY A 36 -3.85 3.28 -31.26
C GLY A 36 -2.37 3.40 -31.64
N ILE A 37 -1.90 4.61 -31.97
CA ILE A 37 -0.54 4.83 -32.47
C ILE A 37 0.37 5.23 -31.30
N PHE A 38 1.09 4.25 -30.75
CA PHE A 38 1.99 4.46 -29.61
C PHE A 38 3.35 5.06 -29.98
N GLU A 39 3.80 4.93 -31.23
CA GLU A 39 5.11 5.43 -31.67
C GLU A 39 5.11 6.94 -31.95
N GLU A 40 4.04 7.46 -32.57
CA GLU A 40 3.81 8.90 -32.78
C GLU A 40 3.69 9.63 -31.44
N LEU A 41 3.04 9.00 -30.46
CA LEU A 41 2.93 9.48 -29.09
C LEU A 41 4.29 9.59 -28.40
N ALA A 42 5.17 8.60 -28.58
CA ALA A 42 6.52 8.64 -28.01
C ALA A 42 7.36 9.78 -28.62
N GLY A 43 7.21 10.02 -29.94
CA GLY A 43 7.85 11.12 -30.65
C GLY A 43 7.38 12.50 -30.17
N GLU A 44 6.07 12.68 -29.98
CA GLU A 44 5.49 13.92 -29.47
C GLU A 44 5.84 14.18 -28.00
N LEU A 45 5.88 13.13 -27.17
CA LEU A 45 6.34 13.25 -25.78
C LEU A 45 7.81 13.66 -25.69
N ALA A 46 8.67 13.15 -26.58
CA ALA A 46 10.08 13.50 -26.64
C ALA A 46 10.32 14.97 -27.02
N LYS A 47 9.39 15.60 -27.74
CA LYS A 47 9.44 17.02 -28.14
C LYS A 47 8.99 17.98 -27.05
N LEU A 48 8.43 17.49 -25.92
CA LEU A 48 7.92 18.36 -24.86
C LEU A 48 9.07 19.18 -24.22
N PRO A 49 9.02 20.52 -24.28
CA PRO A 49 9.99 21.36 -23.58
C PRO A 49 9.88 21.10 -22.08
N GLY A 50 11.03 20.93 -21.42
CA GLY A 50 11.10 20.57 -20.00
C GLY A 50 11.18 19.07 -19.71
N LEU A 51 10.98 18.18 -20.69
CA LEU A 51 11.15 16.73 -20.45
C LEU A 51 12.60 16.38 -20.08
N LYS A 52 13.59 17.04 -20.72
CA LYS A 52 15.00 16.94 -20.31
C LYS A 52 15.22 17.42 -18.88
N GLN A 53 14.63 18.54 -18.47
CA GLN A 53 14.74 19.06 -17.10
C GLN A 53 14.04 18.15 -16.08
N VAL A 54 12.90 17.55 -16.44
CA VAL A 54 12.20 16.56 -15.60
C VAL A 54 13.02 15.28 -15.51
N LYS A 55 13.62 14.81 -16.62
CA LYS A 55 14.51 13.66 -16.67
C LYS A 55 15.76 13.89 -15.82
N GLU A 56 16.39 15.06 -15.95
CA GLU A 56 17.53 15.50 -15.15
C GLU A 56 17.14 15.70 -13.66
N LYS A 57 15.94 16.20 -13.34
CA LYS A 57 15.41 16.29 -11.97
C LYS A 57 15.05 14.92 -11.37
N ILE A 58 14.65 13.96 -12.19
CA ILE A 58 14.45 12.55 -11.80
C ILE A 58 15.81 11.89 -11.56
N GLU A 59 16.79 12.14 -12.44
CA GLU A 59 18.17 11.64 -12.32
C GLU A 59 18.91 12.27 -11.13
N THR A 60 18.58 13.52 -10.76
CA THR A 60 19.06 14.20 -9.53
C THR A 60 18.18 13.96 -8.30
N ASN A 61 17.27 12.98 -8.34
CA ASN A 61 16.46 12.51 -7.21
C ASN A 61 15.61 13.60 -6.49
N LYS A 62 15.12 14.63 -7.21
CA LYS A 62 14.34 15.72 -6.61
C LYS A 62 12.84 15.43 -6.42
N PHE A 63 12.37 14.21 -6.67
CA PHE A 63 10.94 13.87 -6.60
C PHE A 63 10.63 12.80 -5.57
N VAL A 64 9.48 12.98 -4.91
CA VAL A 64 8.94 12.05 -3.91
C VAL A 64 7.71 11.39 -4.51
N LEU A 65 7.66 10.06 -4.46
CA LEU A 65 6.48 9.32 -4.88
C LEU A 65 5.34 9.59 -3.88
N ILE A 66 4.20 10.10 -4.36
CA ILE A 66 3.04 10.40 -3.53
C ILE A 66 1.81 9.67 -4.08
N SER A 67 1.20 8.85 -3.23
CA SER A 67 -0.09 8.22 -3.53
C SER A 67 -1.26 9.11 -3.15
N THR A 68 -2.27 9.17 -4.02
CA THR A 68 -3.55 9.84 -3.78
C THR A 68 -4.52 9.02 -2.93
N ASN A 69 -4.20 7.75 -2.62
CA ASN A 69 -5.07 6.90 -1.82
C ASN A 69 -5.27 7.48 -0.41
N LYS A 70 -6.51 7.46 0.11
CA LYS A 70 -6.81 7.88 1.49
C LYS A 70 -6.13 6.98 2.52
N GLN A 71 -6.03 5.68 2.23
CA GLN A 71 -5.30 4.72 3.04
C GLN A 71 -3.85 4.64 2.56
N ARG A 72 -3.02 5.56 3.05
CA ARG A 72 -1.60 5.64 2.70
C ARG A 72 -0.72 5.76 3.93
N GLY A 73 0.49 5.24 3.82
CA GLY A 73 1.54 5.37 4.83
C GLY A 73 2.77 6.04 4.23
N ILE A 74 3.70 6.41 5.10
CA ILE A 74 4.99 6.97 4.69
C ILE A 74 6.04 5.88 4.86
N LEU A 75 6.79 5.60 3.81
CA LEU A 75 8.05 4.87 3.86
C LEU A 75 9.18 5.90 4.02
N LYS A 76 10.01 5.74 5.05
CA LYS A 76 11.22 6.55 5.25
C LYS A 76 12.43 5.64 5.34
N LEU A 77 13.44 5.90 4.51
CA LEU A 77 14.67 5.13 4.42
C LEU A 77 15.78 5.82 5.22
N ALA A 78 16.54 5.01 5.95
CA ALA A 78 17.80 5.39 6.58
C ALA A 78 18.96 4.68 5.86
N ASN A 79 20.16 5.27 5.91
CA ASN A 79 21.38 4.75 5.27
C ASN A 79 21.24 4.55 3.74
N TYR A 80 20.42 5.38 3.08
CA TYR A 80 20.14 5.27 1.65
C TYR A 80 21.26 5.86 0.76
N SER A 81 22.19 6.63 1.34
CA SER A 81 23.30 7.27 0.63
C SER A 81 24.23 6.26 -0.05
N ASP A 82 24.31 5.05 0.50
CA ASP A 82 25.20 4.00 0.02
C ASP A 82 24.54 3.16 -1.11
N ALA A 83 23.25 3.43 -1.38
CA ALA A 83 22.54 2.80 -2.48
C ALA A 83 22.81 3.53 -3.80
N LYS A 84 23.14 2.76 -4.84
CA LYS A 84 23.17 3.22 -6.24
C LYS A 84 21.75 3.39 -6.80
N SER A 85 20.84 2.49 -6.43
CA SER A 85 19.44 2.59 -6.81
C SER A 85 18.55 1.90 -5.79
N ILE A 86 17.37 2.46 -5.57
CA ILE A 86 16.36 1.89 -4.70
C ILE A 86 15.05 1.86 -5.48
N THR A 87 14.38 0.72 -5.47
CA THR A 87 13.13 0.51 -6.18
C THR A 87 12.11 -0.16 -5.28
N ILE A 88 10.85 0.18 -5.47
CA ILE A 88 9.72 -0.39 -4.75
C ILE A 88 8.65 -0.90 -5.72
N THR A 89 8.12 -2.09 -5.46
CA THR A 89 7.10 -2.73 -6.28
C THR A 89 6.12 -3.52 -5.44
N ARG A 90 4.89 -3.73 -5.92
CA ARG A 90 3.89 -4.57 -5.23
C ARG A 90 4.17 -6.06 -5.39
N THR A 91 4.92 -6.47 -6.41
CA THR A 91 5.18 -7.88 -6.74
C THR A 91 6.66 -8.18 -6.71
N ARG A 92 7.07 -9.41 -6.37
CA ARG A 92 8.49 -9.76 -6.23
C ARG A 92 9.30 -9.51 -7.51
N TYR A 93 8.72 -9.84 -8.67
CA TYR A 93 9.39 -9.78 -9.97
C TYR A 93 8.91 -8.63 -10.86
N GLY A 94 8.05 -7.74 -10.34
CA GLY A 94 7.53 -6.61 -11.12
C GLY A 94 8.57 -5.51 -11.30
N ALA A 95 8.39 -4.71 -12.36
CA ALA A 95 9.12 -3.47 -12.52
C ALA A 95 8.89 -2.56 -11.30
N GLY A 96 9.97 -2.11 -10.65
CA GLY A 96 9.91 -1.26 -9.48
C GLY A 96 9.99 0.22 -9.82
N LEU A 97 9.32 1.04 -9.01
CA LEU A 97 9.41 2.49 -9.05
C LEU A 97 10.63 2.94 -8.27
N LYS A 98 11.48 3.77 -8.86
CA LYS A 98 12.65 4.33 -8.18
C LYS A 98 12.22 5.30 -7.08
N ILE A 99 12.88 5.23 -5.93
CA ILE A 99 12.70 6.13 -4.79
C ILE A 99 14.08 6.50 -4.22
N LEU A 100 14.18 7.63 -3.52
CA LEU A 100 15.43 8.08 -2.88
C LEU A 100 15.42 7.76 -1.37
N ASP A 101 14.74 8.61 -0.60
CA ASP A 101 14.78 8.63 0.86
C ASP A 101 13.39 8.38 1.45
N LYS A 102 12.33 8.78 0.74
CA LYS A 102 10.96 8.65 1.19
C LYS A 102 9.97 8.40 0.07
N ALA A 103 8.87 7.73 0.40
CA ALA A 103 7.74 7.54 -0.49
C ALA A 103 6.44 7.48 0.31
N ILE A 104 5.37 8.07 -0.22
CA ILE A 104 4.03 7.97 0.34
C ILE A 104 3.25 6.99 -0.54
N LEU A 105 2.92 5.83 0.03
CA LEU A 105 2.39 4.69 -0.71
C LEU A 105 1.04 4.27 -0.13
N PRO A 106 0.13 3.70 -0.94
CA PRO A 106 -1.04 3.04 -0.39
C PRO A 106 -0.59 1.98 0.62
N SER A 107 -1.38 1.77 1.67
CA SER A 107 -1.13 0.69 2.61
C SER A 107 -1.05 -0.67 1.90
N GLY A 108 -0.22 -1.55 2.42
CA GLY A 108 -0.03 -2.89 1.86
C GLY A 108 1.41 -3.37 1.90
N THR A 109 1.64 -4.53 1.29
CA THR A 109 2.96 -5.16 1.21
C THR A 109 3.64 -4.79 -0.10
N TYR A 110 4.91 -4.45 -0.02
CA TYR A 110 5.77 -4.15 -1.16
C TYR A 110 7.07 -4.93 -1.06
N TRP A 111 7.73 -5.12 -2.20
CA TRP A 111 9.12 -5.54 -2.29
C TRP A 111 9.99 -4.30 -2.47
N LEU A 112 10.91 -4.12 -1.55
CA LEU A 112 11.95 -3.11 -1.59
C LEU A 112 13.23 -3.76 -2.12
N LYS A 113 13.77 -3.20 -3.20
CA LYS A 113 15.03 -3.65 -3.78
C LYS A 113 16.02 -2.50 -3.81
N ALA A 114 17.18 -2.68 -3.18
CA ALA A 114 18.23 -1.67 -3.16
C ALA A 114 19.55 -2.27 -3.64
N GLN A 115 20.18 -1.60 -4.59
CA GLN A 115 21.50 -1.95 -5.11
C GLN A 115 22.56 -1.08 -4.46
N PRO A 116 23.62 -1.64 -3.85
CA PRO A 116 24.71 -0.87 -3.27
C PRO A 116 25.55 -0.18 -4.36
N LYS A 117 26.29 0.87 -3.96
CA LYS A 117 27.33 1.48 -4.80
C LYS A 117 28.53 0.54 -4.97
N SER A 118 28.90 -0.19 -3.91
CA SER A 118 30.02 -1.13 -3.93
C SER A 118 29.62 -2.47 -4.52
N THR A 119 30.44 -3.01 -5.42
CA THR A 119 30.25 -4.37 -5.98
C THR A 119 30.58 -5.48 -4.98
N LYS A 120 31.26 -5.15 -3.88
CA LYS A 120 31.61 -6.09 -2.80
C LYS A 120 30.46 -6.31 -1.81
N GLU A 121 29.42 -5.47 -1.87
CA GLU A 121 28.27 -5.53 -0.98
C GLU A 121 27.10 -6.32 -1.59
N GLN A 122 26.25 -6.84 -0.72
CA GLN A 122 25.05 -7.60 -1.07
C GLN A 122 23.88 -6.64 -1.34
N ALA A 123 23.14 -6.89 -2.42
CA ALA A 123 21.90 -6.18 -2.68
C ALA A 123 20.84 -6.56 -1.65
N ILE A 124 19.94 -5.62 -1.36
CA ILE A 124 18.82 -5.84 -0.46
C ILE A 124 17.59 -6.15 -1.32
N GLU A 125 16.90 -7.24 -1.03
CA GLU A 125 15.57 -7.58 -1.53
C GLU A 125 14.70 -8.13 -0.39
N ARG A 126 13.81 -7.29 0.17
CA ARG A 126 12.89 -7.72 1.24
C ARG A 126 11.48 -7.19 1.08
N LYS A 127 10.55 -7.87 1.75
CA LYS A 127 9.19 -7.38 1.94
C LYS A 127 9.19 -6.22 2.93
N VAL A 128 8.39 -5.20 2.65
CA VAL A 128 8.12 -4.07 3.52
C VAL A 128 6.62 -3.85 3.61
N ILE A 129 6.12 -3.58 4.81
CA ILE A 129 4.70 -3.37 5.06
C ILE A 129 4.49 -1.88 5.32
N ILE A 130 3.61 -1.27 4.54
CA ILE A 130 3.21 0.13 4.70
C ILE A 130 1.88 0.16 5.42
N ASN A 131 1.90 0.64 6.67
CA ASN A 131 0.70 0.82 7.47
C ASN A 131 0.07 2.19 7.20
N SER A 132 -1.26 2.24 7.13
CA SER A 132 -2.00 3.49 6.90
C SER A 132 -1.79 4.47 8.06
N GLY A 133 -1.49 5.74 7.74
CA GLY A 133 -1.29 6.80 8.73
C GLY A 133 0.01 6.69 9.55
N VAL A 134 0.88 5.72 9.25
CA VAL A 134 2.11 5.47 10.01
C VAL A 134 3.35 5.79 9.17
N ILE A 135 4.41 6.25 9.84
CA ILE A 135 5.76 6.37 9.28
C ILE A 135 6.50 5.05 9.51
N ASN A 136 6.70 4.29 8.44
CA ASN A 136 7.42 3.02 8.42
C ASN A 136 8.89 3.32 8.10
N LYS A 137 9.74 3.34 9.14
CA LYS A 137 11.19 3.60 9.01
C LYS A 137 11.93 2.30 8.69
N ILE A 138 12.81 2.34 7.70
CA ILE A 138 13.57 1.17 7.23
C ILE A 138 15.03 1.56 7.00
N SER A 139 15.97 0.86 7.61
CA SER A 139 17.40 1.08 7.42
C SER A 139 17.97 0.18 6.32
N LEU A 140 18.68 0.74 5.36
CA LEU A 140 19.38 0.00 4.30
C LEU A 140 20.82 -0.29 4.72
N ASN A 141 21.05 -1.45 5.31
CA ASN A 141 22.38 -1.89 5.72
C ASN A 141 22.93 -2.86 4.68
N PHE A 142 23.93 -2.42 3.91
CA PHE A 142 24.56 -3.23 2.88
C PHE A 142 25.73 -4.01 3.48
N TRP A 143 25.59 -5.34 3.51
CA TRP A 143 26.59 -6.23 4.08
C TRP A 143 27.59 -6.68 3.02
N GLN A 144 28.86 -6.90 3.39
CA GLN A 144 29.83 -7.48 2.48
C GLN A 144 29.40 -8.88 2.02
N LYS A 145 29.69 -9.23 0.76
CA LYS A 145 29.44 -10.56 0.20
C LYS A 145 30.21 -11.62 0.98
N GLY A 146 29.58 -12.78 1.18
CA GLY A 146 30.17 -13.92 1.89
C GLY A 146 29.99 -13.88 3.41
N LEU A 147 29.48 -12.79 3.98
CA LEU A 147 29.09 -12.76 5.39
C LEU A 147 27.96 -13.77 5.65
N LYS A 148 28.09 -14.48 6.77
CA LYS A 148 27.06 -15.41 7.27
C LYS A 148 26.58 -15.02 8.67
N VAL A 149 27.08 -13.93 9.21
CA VAL A 149 26.75 -13.46 10.56
C VAL A 149 26.23 -12.04 10.47
N TYR A 150 25.08 -11.80 11.10
CA TYR A 150 24.37 -10.53 11.05
C TYR A 150 23.93 -10.14 12.46
N PRO A 151 23.93 -8.84 12.81
CA PRO A 151 23.42 -8.37 14.09
C PRO A 151 21.90 -8.47 14.10
N LEU A 152 21.35 -9.21 15.06
CA LEU A 152 19.90 -9.32 15.24
C LEU A 152 19.36 -8.17 16.08
N GLU A 153 18.41 -7.42 15.51
CA GLU A 153 17.74 -6.29 16.15
C GLU A 153 16.24 -6.53 16.24
N ILE A 154 15.74 -6.69 17.46
CA ILE A 154 14.30 -6.77 17.75
C ILE A 154 13.88 -5.48 18.46
N ASN A 155 13.14 -4.62 17.76
CA ASN A 155 12.54 -3.40 18.30
C ASN A 155 11.11 -3.70 18.75
N THR A 156 10.75 -3.31 19.98
CA THR A 156 9.45 -3.67 20.57
C THR A 156 8.62 -2.45 20.94
N ILE A 157 7.29 -2.61 20.91
CA ILE A 157 6.32 -1.68 21.48
C ILE A 157 5.41 -2.49 22.43
N PRO A 158 5.43 -2.23 23.76
CA PRO A 158 6.25 -1.21 24.46
C PRO A 158 7.75 -1.53 24.43
N GLN A 159 8.58 -0.48 24.47
CA GLN A 159 10.05 -0.61 24.38
C GLN A 159 10.66 -1.37 25.56
N SER A 160 9.98 -1.42 26.70
CA SER A 160 10.35 -2.19 27.90
C SER A 160 10.07 -3.70 27.79
N ALA A 161 9.54 -4.19 26.66
CA ALA A 161 9.24 -5.61 26.49
C ALA A 161 10.51 -6.48 26.52
N ARG A 162 10.41 -7.64 27.18
CA ARG A 162 11.48 -8.64 27.26
C ARG A 162 11.49 -9.46 25.97
N VAL A 163 12.67 -9.59 25.37
CA VAL A 163 12.91 -10.42 24.17
C VAL A 163 13.76 -11.63 24.53
N ARG A 164 13.37 -12.81 24.05
CA ARG A 164 14.14 -14.06 24.13
C ARG A 164 14.21 -14.72 22.78
N ILE A 165 15.37 -15.27 22.44
CA ILE A 165 15.54 -16.17 21.29
C ILE A 165 15.63 -17.58 21.86
N LEU A 166 14.63 -18.42 21.56
CA LEU A 166 14.42 -19.69 22.26
C LEU A 166 15.32 -20.82 21.77
N ASN A 167 15.92 -20.67 20.59
CA ASN A 167 16.77 -21.68 19.94
C ASN A 167 18.25 -21.28 19.88
N ILE A 168 18.72 -20.47 20.83
CA ILE A 168 20.15 -20.16 21.03
C ILE A 168 20.53 -20.37 22.50
N VAL A 169 21.80 -20.72 22.74
CA VAL A 169 22.36 -20.88 24.09
C VAL A 169 22.57 -19.54 24.81
N PRO A 170 23.27 -18.54 24.23
CA PRO A 170 23.50 -17.27 24.93
C PRO A 170 22.22 -16.46 25.07
N LYS A 171 22.12 -15.69 26.16
CA LYS A 171 21.04 -14.71 26.35
C LYS A 171 21.13 -13.64 25.26
N TYR A 172 20.00 -13.38 24.60
CA TYR A 172 19.91 -12.33 23.59
C TYR A 172 20.31 -10.95 24.15
N LYS A 173 21.14 -10.25 23.37
CA LYS A 173 21.48 -8.84 23.53
C LYS A 173 21.17 -8.11 22.23
N TYR A 174 20.71 -6.86 22.33
CA TYR A 174 20.42 -6.05 21.15
C TYR A 174 21.64 -5.96 20.22
N SER A 175 21.41 -6.13 18.91
CA SER A 175 22.45 -6.15 17.87
C SER A 175 23.53 -7.23 18.05
N MET A 176 23.27 -8.31 18.81
CA MET A 176 24.25 -9.39 18.93
C MET A 176 24.43 -10.12 17.58
N PRO A 177 25.67 -10.49 17.22
CA PRO A 177 25.93 -11.23 15.99
C PRO A 177 25.40 -12.67 16.08
N LEU A 178 24.61 -13.07 15.09
CA LEU A 178 24.07 -14.42 14.96
C LEU A 178 24.24 -14.93 13.52
N GLN A 179 24.42 -16.24 13.38
CA GLN A 179 24.52 -16.88 12.07
C GLN A 179 23.21 -16.68 11.29
N GLN A 180 23.29 -16.61 9.97
CA GLN A 180 22.12 -16.60 9.09
C GLN A 180 21.27 -17.85 9.35
N GLY A 181 19.97 -17.68 9.54
CA GLY A 181 19.11 -18.82 9.84
C GLY A 181 17.76 -18.47 10.44
N LYS A 182 17.02 -19.51 10.81
CA LYS A 182 15.71 -19.41 11.46
C LYS A 182 15.87 -19.26 12.97
N TYR A 183 15.14 -18.32 13.55
CA TYR A 183 15.13 -18.09 15.00
C TYR A 183 13.69 -18.04 15.53
N LEU A 184 13.48 -18.68 16.68
CA LEU A 184 12.21 -18.63 17.40
C LEU A 184 12.27 -17.51 18.44
N VAL A 185 11.50 -16.44 18.20
CA VAL A 185 11.47 -15.26 19.05
C VAL A 185 10.27 -15.34 19.98
N GLU A 186 10.49 -15.02 21.26
CA GLU A 186 9.45 -14.74 22.24
C GLU A 186 9.57 -13.29 22.71
N VAL A 187 8.46 -12.56 22.68
CA VAL A 187 8.37 -11.20 23.21
C VAL A 187 7.25 -11.14 24.25
N SER A 188 7.57 -10.65 25.45
CA SER A 188 6.66 -10.58 26.59
C SER A 188 6.75 -9.24 27.32
N HIS A 189 5.63 -8.78 27.89
CA HIS A 189 5.57 -7.60 28.76
C HIS A 189 4.37 -7.73 29.70
N LYS A 190 4.48 -7.17 30.91
CA LYS A 190 3.38 -7.17 31.89
C LYS A 190 2.14 -6.47 31.31
N HIS A 191 0.95 -7.05 31.48
CA HIS A 191 -0.33 -6.57 30.92
C HIS A 191 -0.41 -6.60 29.37
N TYR A 192 0.46 -7.36 28.71
CA TYR A 192 0.38 -7.61 27.27
C TYR A 192 0.37 -9.12 27.00
N LYS A 193 -0.22 -9.51 25.86
CA LYS A 193 -0.21 -10.88 25.38
C LYS A 193 1.19 -11.25 24.90
N THR A 194 1.78 -12.28 25.51
CA THR A 194 3.07 -12.83 25.05
C THR A 194 2.91 -13.41 23.64
N THR A 195 3.86 -13.08 22.77
CA THR A 195 3.83 -13.50 21.36
C THR A 195 5.08 -14.31 21.03
N LYS A 196 4.90 -15.45 20.34
CA LYS A 196 5.97 -16.32 19.83
C LYS A 196 5.88 -16.42 18.32
N PHE A 197 6.99 -16.26 17.62
CA PHE A 197 7.02 -16.30 16.16
C PHE A 197 8.40 -16.64 15.61
N ASN A 198 8.42 -17.19 14.39
CA ASN A 198 9.66 -17.48 13.69
C ASN A 198 10.09 -16.27 12.85
N ILE A 199 11.40 -15.99 12.85
CA ILE A 199 12.05 -15.06 11.93
C ILE A 199 13.11 -15.79 11.12
N TYR A 200 13.50 -15.20 9.99
CA TYR A 200 14.68 -15.60 9.23
C TYR A 200 15.65 -14.41 9.20
N LEU A 201 16.82 -14.59 9.80
CA LEU A 201 17.88 -13.59 9.85
C LEU A 201 18.81 -13.81 8.64
N ASP A 202 19.00 -12.77 7.84
CA ASP A 202 19.93 -12.74 6.72
C ASP A 202 20.39 -11.29 6.42
N HIS A 203 21.11 -11.10 5.31
CA HIS A 203 21.53 -9.77 4.84
C HIS A 203 20.37 -8.85 4.49
N ASN A 204 19.20 -9.40 4.13
CA ASN A 204 18.03 -8.62 3.74
C ASN A 204 17.28 -8.11 4.96
N GLN A 205 17.24 -8.90 6.02
CA GLN A 205 16.40 -8.64 7.17
C GLN A 205 17.09 -9.04 8.47
N ASN A 206 17.64 -8.01 9.14
CA ASN A 206 18.26 -8.14 10.45
C ASN A 206 17.55 -7.31 11.54
N ASN A 207 16.61 -6.43 11.14
CA ASN A 207 15.82 -5.59 12.03
C ASN A 207 14.32 -5.94 11.96
N PHE A 208 13.71 -6.23 13.11
CA PHE A 208 12.31 -6.64 13.23
C PHE A 208 11.58 -5.76 14.24
N ASN A 209 10.44 -5.20 13.84
CA ASN A 209 9.58 -4.40 14.71
C ASN A 209 8.41 -5.28 15.21
N VAL A 210 8.18 -5.30 16.52
CA VAL A 210 7.17 -6.14 17.18
C VAL A 210 6.28 -5.25 18.05
N VAL A 211 4.98 -5.25 17.77
CA VAL A 211 3.99 -4.55 18.59
C VAL A 211 3.19 -5.57 19.38
N LEU A 212 3.26 -5.51 20.70
CA LEU A 212 2.49 -6.39 21.57
C LEU A 212 1.04 -5.88 21.71
N GLN A 213 0.11 -6.82 21.78
CA GLN A 213 -1.30 -6.53 22.06
C GLN A 213 -1.53 -6.43 23.57
N LYS A 214 -2.18 -5.37 24.03
CA LYS A 214 -2.50 -5.17 25.45
C LYS A 214 -3.53 -6.20 25.90
N ASN A 215 -3.33 -6.80 27.08
CA ASN A 215 -4.38 -7.59 27.74
C ASN A 215 -5.40 -6.61 28.30
N VAL A 216 -6.63 -6.67 27.80
CA VAL A 216 -7.75 -5.96 28.41
C VAL A 216 -8.28 -6.85 29.53
N GLU A 217 -7.74 -6.69 30.74
CA GLU A 217 -8.35 -7.26 31.94
C GLU A 217 -9.63 -6.48 32.22
N LEU A 218 -10.79 -7.10 32.00
CA LEU A 218 -12.06 -6.61 32.52
C LEU A 218 -11.97 -6.71 34.04
N ILE A 219 -11.73 -5.59 34.71
CA ILE A 219 -11.73 -5.54 36.17
C ILE A 219 -13.20 -5.73 36.60
N SER A 220 -13.57 -6.94 37.02
CA SER A 220 -14.77 -7.17 37.81
C SER A 220 -14.51 -6.62 39.22
N VAL A 221 -14.78 -5.32 39.40
CA VAL A 221 -14.77 -4.69 40.72
C VAL A 221 -16.01 -5.16 41.48
N THR A 222 -15.90 -6.29 42.18
CA THR A 222 -16.79 -6.62 43.29
C THR A 222 -16.07 -6.20 44.57
N GLY A 223 -16.35 -4.97 45.00
CA GLY A 223 -15.87 -4.41 46.26
C GLY A 223 -16.95 -3.50 46.83
N THR A 224 -17.66 -4.01 47.83
CA THR A 224 -18.72 -3.32 48.58
C THR A 224 -18.15 -2.17 49.39
N ARG A 225 -18.70 -0.96 49.21
CA ARG A 225 -18.82 0.08 50.24
C ARG A 225 -20.02 0.98 49.92
N LYS A 226 -20.97 1.04 50.86
CA LYS A 226 -22.11 1.97 50.86
C LYS A 226 -21.65 3.36 51.33
N THR A 227 -22.11 4.41 50.65
CA THR A 227 -22.71 5.64 51.22
C THR A 227 -23.16 6.56 50.09
N ASP A 228 -24.50 6.68 50.00
CA ASP A 228 -25.35 7.87 49.88
C ASP A 228 -25.31 8.81 48.65
N ASP A 229 -26.50 8.85 48.02
CA ASP A 229 -27.25 9.97 47.44
C ASP A 229 -26.57 10.97 46.48
N SER A 230 -26.89 10.79 45.20
CA SER A 230 -27.71 11.76 44.48
C SER A 230 -28.12 11.20 43.11
N ALA A 231 -29.44 11.03 42.95
CA ALA A 231 -30.05 10.62 41.70
C ALA A 231 -29.94 11.74 40.65
N GLN A 232 -29.21 11.50 39.57
CA GLN A 232 -29.49 12.12 38.28
C GLN A 232 -29.91 11.04 37.29
N LYS A 233 -31.23 11.02 37.05
CA LYS A 233 -31.97 10.10 36.19
C LYS A 233 -31.67 10.41 34.73
N ASP A 234 -30.67 9.76 34.14
CA ASP A 234 -30.49 9.72 32.69
C ASP A 234 -30.98 8.40 32.10
N LYS A 235 -31.90 8.54 31.14
CA LYS A 235 -32.64 7.50 30.44
C LYS A 235 -31.70 6.51 29.71
N PRO A 236 -32.08 5.23 29.56
CA PRO A 236 -31.23 4.22 28.93
C PRO A 236 -30.94 4.61 27.47
N LYS A 237 -29.66 4.84 27.18
CA LYS A 237 -29.14 5.04 25.83
C LYS A 237 -29.27 3.72 25.09
N LYS A 238 -30.26 3.62 24.21
CA LYS A 238 -30.51 2.44 23.35
C LYS A 238 -29.20 2.05 22.64
N GLU A 239 -28.61 0.93 23.05
CA GLU A 239 -27.57 0.25 22.27
C GLU A 239 -28.17 -0.14 20.93
N TYR A 240 -27.87 0.64 19.90
CA TYR A 240 -28.14 0.30 18.51
C TYR A 240 -27.28 -0.92 18.15
N SER A 241 -27.86 -2.11 18.32
CA SER A 241 -27.18 -3.38 18.11
C SER A 241 -26.68 -3.50 16.67
N LEU A 242 -25.50 -4.08 16.51
CA LEU A 242 -24.83 -4.35 15.22
C LEU A 242 -25.72 -5.14 14.24
N ALA A 243 -26.69 -5.90 14.78
CA ALA A 243 -27.71 -6.60 14.00
C ALA A 243 -28.67 -5.66 13.25
N SER A 244 -29.02 -4.50 13.82
CA SER A 244 -29.89 -3.51 13.16
C SER A 244 -29.23 -2.87 11.94
N LYS A 245 -27.90 -2.63 11.98
CA LYS A 245 -27.14 -2.12 10.84
C LYS A 245 -27.08 -3.15 9.71
N ILE A 246 -26.87 -4.42 10.02
CA ILE A 246 -26.80 -5.48 8.99
C ILE A 246 -28.16 -5.66 8.32
N ALA A 247 -29.26 -5.61 9.09
CA ALA A 247 -30.62 -5.71 8.55
C ALA A 247 -30.96 -4.53 7.61
N VAL A 248 -30.64 -3.29 8.01
CA VAL A 248 -30.91 -2.10 7.18
C VAL A 248 -30.08 -2.12 5.89
N TRP A 249 -28.80 -2.49 5.96
CA TRP A 249 -27.95 -2.59 4.76
C TRP A 249 -28.37 -3.73 3.83
N SER A 250 -28.89 -4.84 4.37
CA SER A 250 -29.43 -5.95 3.57
C SER A 250 -30.68 -5.52 2.78
N VAL A 251 -31.63 -4.83 3.44
CA VAL A 251 -32.84 -4.31 2.78
C VAL A 251 -32.50 -3.27 1.71
N LEU A 252 -31.53 -2.39 1.99
CA LEU A 252 -31.09 -1.36 1.04
C LEU A 252 -30.40 -1.96 -0.19
N LEU A 253 -29.60 -3.02 0.00
CA LEU A 253 -28.99 -3.76 -1.11
C LEU A 253 -30.06 -4.43 -1.99
N LEU A 254 -31.08 -5.03 -1.37
CA LEU A 254 -32.19 -5.71 -2.05
C LEU A 254 -33.02 -4.73 -2.89
N LEU A 255 -33.28 -3.52 -2.36
CA LEU A 255 -33.93 -2.44 -3.11
C LEU A 255 -33.12 -1.97 -4.32
N VAL A 256 -31.78 -1.88 -4.19
CA VAL A 256 -30.91 -1.52 -5.32
C VAL A 256 -30.95 -2.58 -6.42
N PHE A 257 -30.94 -3.87 -6.04
CA PHE A 257 -31.09 -4.96 -7.01
C PHE A 257 -32.47 -4.95 -7.68
N LEU A 258 -33.54 -4.68 -6.95
CA LEU A 258 -34.89 -4.54 -7.49
C LEU A 258 -34.96 -3.37 -8.49
N ALA A 259 -34.37 -2.23 -8.16
CA ALA A 259 -34.31 -1.06 -9.04
C ALA A 259 -33.51 -1.34 -10.32
N ALA A 260 -32.34 -1.99 -10.20
CA ALA A 260 -31.55 -2.39 -11.36
C ALA A 260 -32.30 -3.38 -12.26
N TRP A 261 -33.06 -4.32 -11.67
CA TRP A 261 -33.90 -5.26 -12.41
C TRP A 261 -35.06 -4.56 -13.14
N LEU A 262 -35.73 -3.60 -12.50
CA LEU A 262 -36.78 -2.80 -13.12
C LEU A 262 -36.24 -1.94 -14.27
N ILE A 263 -35.07 -1.31 -14.10
CA ILE A 263 -34.40 -0.53 -15.16
C ILE A 263 -34.05 -1.45 -16.35
N TYR A 264 -33.47 -2.62 -16.08
CA TYR A 264 -33.18 -3.60 -17.13
C TYR A 264 -34.45 -4.03 -17.87
N ARG A 265 -35.54 -4.30 -17.15
CA ARG A 265 -36.84 -4.66 -17.72
C ARG A 265 -37.42 -3.53 -18.58
N LEU A 266 -37.27 -2.27 -18.15
CA LEU A 266 -37.73 -1.10 -18.89
C LEU A 266 -36.94 -0.92 -20.19
N ILE A 267 -35.61 -1.07 -20.16
CA ILE A 267 -34.74 -1.00 -21.35
C ILE A 267 -35.11 -2.10 -22.35
N LYS A 268 -35.43 -3.32 -21.87
CA LYS A 268 -35.86 -4.42 -22.72
C LYS A 268 -37.21 -4.13 -23.41
N LEU A 269 -38.16 -3.52 -22.69
CA LEU A 269 -39.44 -3.09 -23.26
C LEU A 269 -39.28 -1.97 -24.28
N LEU A 270 -38.43 -0.97 -23.99
CA LEU A 270 -38.09 0.10 -24.94
C LEU A 270 -37.51 -0.45 -26.23
N LYS A 271 -36.55 -1.38 -26.15
CA LYS A 271 -36.01 -2.06 -27.34
C LYS A 271 -37.09 -2.79 -28.12
N TYR A 272 -37.98 -3.52 -27.45
CA TYR A 272 -39.08 -4.23 -28.10
C TYR A 272 -40.04 -3.28 -28.81
N LEU A 273 -40.41 -2.15 -28.19
CA LEU A 273 -41.27 -1.14 -28.79
C LEU A 273 -40.60 -0.43 -29.97
N ILE A 274 -39.31 -0.12 -29.88
CA ILE A 274 -38.54 0.46 -30.98
C ILE A 274 -38.53 -0.50 -32.18
N ILE A 275 -38.27 -1.80 -31.95
CA ILE A 275 -38.28 -2.81 -33.02
C ILE A 275 -39.68 -2.91 -33.65
N LYS A 276 -40.74 -2.94 -32.84
CA LYS A 276 -42.12 -3.03 -33.33
C LYS A 276 -42.56 -1.77 -34.08
N ALA A 277 -42.14 -0.58 -33.63
CA ALA A 277 -42.38 0.69 -34.32
C ALA A 277 -41.63 0.74 -35.66
N TRP A 278 -40.39 0.25 -35.69
CA TRP A 278 -39.60 0.14 -36.91
C TRP A 278 -40.27 -0.81 -37.92
N GLN A 279 -40.77 -1.97 -37.46
CA GLN A 279 -41.53 -2.90 -38.31
C GLN A 279 -42.84 -2.32 -38.87
N LYS A 280 -43.47 -1.37 -38.15
CA LYS A 280 -44.69 -0.69 -38.62
C LYS A 280 -44.39 0.43 -39.64
N ILE A 281 -43.23 1.07 -39.54
CA ILE A 281 -42.79 2.12 -40.47
C ILE A 281 -42.20 1.53 -41.75
N SER A 282 -41.51 0.39 -41.66
CA SER A 282 -40.87 -0.28 -42.80
C SER A 282 -41.82 -1.24 -43.56
N GLY A 283 -43.09 -1.34 -43.15
CA GLY A 283 -44.09 -2.26 -43.73
C GLY A 283 -44.89 -1.70 -44.90
N ASP A 284 -44.86 -0.38 -45.15
CA ASP A 284 -45.70 0.29 -46.18
C ASP A 284 -44.87 0.97 -47.28
N THR A 285 -43.76 0.37 -47.71
CA THR A 285 -43.12 0.76 -48.98
C THR A 285 -42.93 -0.47 -49.86
N VAL A 286 -44.01 -0.82 -50.54
CA VAL A 286 -43.99 -1.56 -51.80
C VAL A 286 -43.51 -0.59 -52.90
N PHE A 287 -42.40 -0.92 -53.52
CA PHE A 287 -42.20 -0.86 -54.98
C PHE A 287 -41.34 -2.06 -55.37
#